data_AF-A0A0J5JIM8-F1
#
_entry.id   AF-A0A0J5JIM8-F1
#
_cell.length_a   1.000
_cell.length_b   1.000
_cell.length_c   1.000
_cell.angle_alpha   90.00
_cell.angle_beta   90.00
_cell.angle_gamma   90.00
#
_symmetry.space_group_name_H-M   'P 1'
#
loop_
_entity.id
_entity.type
_entity.pdbx_description
1 polymer ?
#
loop_
_entity_poly.entity_id
_entity_poly.type
_entity_poly.pdbx_seq_one_letter_code
_entity_poly.pdbx_strand_id
1 'polypeptide(L)'
;AQEAEKGGADYIGVGPIFETKSKEDVVDPVTTAYIQQVAEEITIPFVAIGGIKLHNVDQVLAAGAKRVCMISEIVGADDVRGTCETFVKILSK
;
A
#
# COMPACT_ATOMS: atom_id res chain seq x y z
N ALA A 1 7.95 5.94 -10.81
CA ALA A 1 8.48 6.30 -9.48
C ALA A 1 9.61 7.31 -9.58
N GLN A 2 10.73 7.00 -10.27
CA GLN A 2 11.88 7.90 -10.45
C GLN A 2 11.52 9.30 -10.99
N GLU A 3 10.65 9.38 -12.00
CA GLU A 3 10.22 10.69 -12.54
C GLU A 3 9.45 11.54 -11.53
N ALA A 4 8.65 10.93 -10.65
CA ALA A 4 7.96 11.66 -9.60
C ALA A 4 8.94 12.20 -8.54
N GLU A 5 9.95 11.40 -8.19
CA GLU A 5 11.03 11.82 -7.29
C GLU A 5 11.86 12.96 -7.88
N LYS A 6 12.30 12.85 -9.14
CA LYS A 6 13.01 13.94 -9.85
C LYS A 6 12.14 15.20 -9.96
N GLY A 7 10.83 15.03 -10.09
CA GLY A 7 9.85 16.10 -10.10
C GLY A 7 9.62 16.77 -8.74
N GLY A 8 10.26 16.30 -7.67
CA GLY A 8 10.16 16.88 -6.33
C GLY A 8 8.93 16.46 -5.55
N ALA A 9 8.35 15.29 -5.83
CA ALA A 9 7.24 14.78 -5.04
C ALA A 9 7.65 14.51 -3.58
N ASP A 10 6.80 14.90 -2.62
CA ASP A 10 7.03 14.62 -1.20
C ASP A 10 6.87 13.13 -0.85
N TYR A 11 6.01 12.42 -1.60
CA TYR A 11 5.85 10.98 -1.52
C TYR A 11 5.15 10.44 -2.77
N ILE A 12 5.16 9.11 -2.95
CA ILE A 12 4.44 8.43 -4.02
C ILE A 12 3.52 7.32 -3.53
N GLY A 13 2.42 7.09 -4.25
CA GLY A 13 1.58 5.89 -4.10
C GLY A 13 2.08 4.76 -5.00
N VAL A 14 2.21 3.56 -4.45
CA VAL A 14 2.77 2.38 -5.14
C VAL A 14 1.69 1.29 -5.21
N GLY A 15 1.15 1.06 -6.39
CA GLY A 15 0.08 0.09 -6.59
C GLY A 15 -0.64 0.19 -7.94
N PRO A 16 -1.71 -0.59 -8.15
CA PRO A 16 -2.32 -1.50 -7.17
C PRO A 16 -1.44 -2.72 -6.87
N ILE A 17 -1.21 -3.05 -5.60
CA ILE A 17 -0.37 -4.22 -5.23
C ILE A 17 -1.09 -5.53 -5.49
N PHE A 18 -2.38 -5.59 -5.13
CA PHE A 18 -3.26 -6.72 -5.39
C PHE A 18 -4.49 -6.25 -6.17
N GLU A 19 -5.24 -7.21 -6.72
CA GLU A 19 -6.50 -6.92 -7.43
C GLU A 19 -7.46 -6.14 -6.52
N THR A 20 -8.12 -5.14 -7.10
CA THR A 20 -9.10 -4.32 -6.40
C THR A 20 -10.20 -3.85 -7.35
N LYS A 21 -11.41 -3.70 -6.83
CA LYS A 21 -12.58 -3.19 -7.57
C LYS A 21 -13.07 -1.83 -7.03
N SER A 22 -12.25 -1.16 -6.23
CA SER A 22 -12.65 0.11 -5.58
C SER A 22 -12.63 1.33 -6.52
N LYS A 23 -12.18 1.18 -7.77
CA LYS A 23 -12.16 2.22 -8.81
C LYS A 23 -12.52 1.56 -10.15
N GLU A 24 -13.03 2.33 -11.10
CA GLU A 24 -13.45 1.78 -12.41
C GLU A 24 -12.23 1.51 -13.32
N ASP A 25 -11.23 2.41 -13.32
CA ASP A 25 -10.02 2.29 -14.14
C ASP A 25 -8.85 1.67 -13.37
N VAL A 26 -9.03 0.43 -12.89
CA VAL A 26 -7.96 -0.29 -12.19
C VAL A 26 -7.08 -1.02 -13.21
N VAL A 27 -5.78 -0.70 -13.20
CA VAL A 27 -4.76 -1.44 -13.96
C VAL A 27 -4.39 -2.75 -13.26
N ASP A 28 -3.76 -3.67 -13.98
CA ASP A 28 -3.34 -4.96 -13.42
C ASP A 28 -2.41 -4.79 -12.20
N PRO A 29 -2.49 -5.71 -11.22
CA PRO A 29 -1.67 -5.63 -10.02
C PRO A 29 -0.17 -5.70 -10.31
N VAL A 30 0.60 -4.79 -9.74
CA VAL A 30 2.08 -4.76 -9.87
C VAL A 30 2.80 -5.66 -8.87
N THR A 31 2.05 -6.28 -7.96
CA THR A 31 2.52 -7.25 -6.94
C THR A 31 3.53 -6.69 -5.95
N THR A 32 3.95 -7.51 -4.99
CA THR A 32 4.97 -7.16 -3.99
C THR A 32 6.37 -7.00 -4.57
N ALA A 33 6.65 -7.56 -5.75
CA ALA A 33 7.94 -7.37 -6.43
C ALA A 33 8.21 -5.88 -6.73
N TYR A 34 7.17 -5.11 -7.09
CA TYR A 34 7.34 -3.68 -7.34
C TYR A 34 7.61 -2.89 -6.06
N ILE A 35 7.12 -3.34 -4.90
CA ILE A 35 7.47 -2.73 -3.61
C ILE A 35 8.98 -2.89 -3.35
N GLN A 36 9.53 -4.09 -3.58
CA GLN A 36 10.96 -4.34 -3.40
C GLN A 36 11.79 -3.42 -4.30
N GLN A 37 11.43 -3.34 -5.58
CA GLN A 37 12.10 -2.46 -6.53
C GLN A 37 12.05 -0.99 -6.07
N VAL A 38 10.87 -0.49 -5.68
CA VAL A 38 10.73 0.90 -5.21
C VAL A 38 11.53 1.15 -3.93
N ALA A 39 11.56 0.19 -3.01
CA ALA A 39 12.33 0.30 -1.76
C ALA A 39 13.85 0.34 -2.00
N GLU A 40 14.33 -0.24 -3.10
CA GLU A 40 15.75 -0.22 -3.51
C GLU A 40 16.12 1.05 -4.30
N GLU A 41 15.21 1.54 -5.16
CA GLU A 41 15.53 2.59 -6.13
C GLU A 41 15.09 4.00 -5.73
N ILE A 42 14.11 4.15 -4.82
CA ILE A 42 13.46 5.43 -4.52
C ILE A 42 13.75 5.86 -3.09
N THR A 43 14.17 7.11 -2.92
CA THR A 43 14.61 7.66 -1.63
C THR A 43 13.51 8.43 -0.91
N ILE A 44 12.58 9.05 -1.64
CA ILE A 44 11.41 9.70 -1.05
C ILE A 44 10.42 8.67 -0.45
N PRO A 45 9.63 9.04 0.57
CA PRO A 45 8.61 8.17 1.13
C PRO A 45 7.66 7.59 0.07
N PHE A 46 7.24 6.34 0.27
CA PHE A 46 6.14 5.77 -0.50
C PHE A 46 5.08 5.13 0.39
N VAL A 47 3.88 4.99 -0.16
CA VAL A 47 2.72 4.34 0.45
C VAL A 47 2.22 3.24 -0.48
N ALA A 48 2.23 1.99 -0.03
CA ALA A 48 1.69 0.86 -0.79
C ALA A 48 0.14 0.94 -0.81
N ILE A 49 -0.48 0.70 -1.96
CA ILE A 49 -1.92 0.84 -2.14
C ILE A 49 -2.50 -0.21 -3.09
N GLY A 50 -3.79 -0.54 -2.92
CA GLY A 50 -4.54 -1.38 -3.86
C GLY A 50 -4.63 -2.83 -3.41
N GLY A 51 -5.85 -3.24 -3.04
CA GLY A 51 -6.16 -4.62 -2.63
C GLY A 51 -5.51 -5.06 -1.31
N ILE A 52 -4.96 -4.13 -0.52
CA ILE A 52 -4.36 -4.43 0.79
C ILE A 52 -5.46 -4.68 1.83
N LYS A 53 -5.36 -5.83 2.51
CA LYS A 53 -6.31 -6.36 3.50
C LYS A 53 -5.55 -6.90 4.71
N LEU A 54 -6.27 -7.20 5.81
CA LEU A 54 -5.64 -7.75 7.02
C LEU A 54 -4.89 -9.07 6.78
N HIS A 55 -5.40 -9.93 5.89
CA HIS A 55 -4.79 -11.23 5.60
C HIS A 55 -3.52 -11.15 4.73
N ASN A 56 -3.25 -10.03 4.06
CA ASN A 56 -2.13 -9.90 3.11
C ASN A 56 -1.17 -8.74 3.42
N VAL A 57 -1.47 -7.89 4.41
CA VAL A 57 -0.62 -6.75 4.77
C VAL A 57 0.80 -7.17 5.16
N ASP A 58 0.98 -8.32 5.80
CA ASP A 58 2.31 -8.81 6.18
C ASP A 58 3.22 -9.06 4.96
N GLN A 59 2.65 -9.44 3.81
CA GLN A 59 3.41 -9.62 2.56
C GLN A 59 3.91 -8.28 2.02
N VAL A 60 3.12 -7.22 2.18
CA VAL A 60 3.45 -5.85 1.77
C VAL A 60 4.57 -5.28 2.65
N LEU A 61 4.50 -5.53 3.96
CA LEU A 61 5.54 -5.13 4.92
C LEU A 61 6.84 -5.89 4.69
N ALA A 62 6.77 -7.21 4.51
CA ALA A 62 7.92 -8.05 4.19
C ALA A 62 8.62 -7.65 2.89
N ALA A 63 7.88 -7.06 1.94
CA ALA A 63 8.43 -6.54 0.69
C ALA A 63 9.14 -5.17 0.84
N GLY A 64 9.09 -4.54 2.02
CA GLY A 64 9.80 -3.29 2.31
C GLY A 64 8.91 -2.06 2.48
N ALA A 65 7.59 -2.18 2.35
CA ALA A 65 6.68 -1.07 2.60
C ALA A 65 6.62 -0.73 4.10
N LYS A 66 6.68 0.55 4.43
CA LYS A 66 6.51 1.06 5.80
C LYS A 66 5.17 1.76 6.03
N ARG A 67 4.42 2.00 4.96
CA ARG A 67 3.14 2.71 4.95
C ARG A 67 2.20 2.04 3.97
N VAL A 68 0.94 1.90 4.36
CA VAL A 68 -0.10 1.25 3.57
C VAL A 68 -1.35 2.13 3.49
N CYS A 69 -2.08 2.03 2.39
CA CYS A 69 -3.35 2.71 2.17
C CYS A 69 -4.39 1.71 1.66
N MET A 70 -5.62 1.82 2.16
CA MET A 70 -6.74 0.98 1.81
C MET A 70 -8.07 1.71 1.98
N ILE A 71 -9.09 1.28 1.25
CA ILE A 71 -10.46 1.82 1.34
C ILE A 71 -11.40 0.72 1.82
N SER A 72 -11.63 -0.30 1.00
CA SER A 72 -12.66 -1.31 1.23
C SER A 72 -12.45 -2.14 2.48
N GLU A 73 -11.20 -2.35 2.93
CA GLU A 73 -10.93 -3.07 4.17
C GLU A 73 -11.40 -2.32 5.41
N ILE A 74 -11.30 -0.99 5.39
CA ILE A 74 -11.67 -0.16 6.55
C ILE A 74 -13.14 0.24 6.43
N VAL A 75 -13.53 0.85 5.31
CA VAL A 75 -14.87 1.42 5.13
C VAL A 75 -15.94 0.34 5.01
N GLY A 76 -15.59 -0.85 4.53
CA GLY A 76 -16.49 -1.98 4.39
C GLY A 76 -16.49 -2.94 5.58
N ALA A 77 -15.77 -2.63 6.67
CA ALA A 77 -15.72 -3.50 7.84
C ALA A 77 -16.96 -3.34 8.74
N ASP A 78 -17.39 -4.45 9.34
CA ASP A 78 -18.44 -4.43 10.37
C ASP A 78 -18.02 -3.59 11.60
N ASP A 79 -16.72 -3.62 11.94
CA ASP A 79 -16.09 -2.77 12.95
C ASP A 79 -14.92 -1.98 12.34
N VAL A 80 -15.25 -0.78 11.86
CA VAL A 80 -14.29 0.18 11.29
C VAL A 80 -13.18 0.52 12.30
N ARG A 81 -13.55 0.77 13.56
CA ARG A 81 -12.60 1.18 14.59
C ARG A 81 -11.65 0.04 14.93
N GLY A 82 -12.18 -1.16 15.20
CA GLY A 82 -11.38 -2.35 15.51
C GLY A 82 -10.43 -2.72 14.36
N THR A 83 -10.88 -2.55 13.12
CA THR A 83 -10.04 -2.75 11.93
C THR A 83 -8.88 -1.75 11.89
N CYS A 84 -9.16 -0.45 12.09
CA CYS A 84 -8.12 0.58 12.17
C CYS A 84 -7.12 0.30 13.31
N GLU A 85 -7.59 -0.03 14.50
CA GLU A 85 -6.73 -0.36 15.65
C GLU A 85 -5.84 -1.58 15.37
N THR A 86 -6.36 -2.57 14.64
CA THR A 86 -5.58 -3.74 14.21
C THR A 86 -4.46 -3.34 13.25
N PHE A 87 -4.73 -2.51 12.24
CA PHE A 87 -3.69 -1.99 11.36
C PHE A 87 -2.65 -1.17 12.10
N VAL A 88 -3.05 -0.29 13.03
CA VAL A 88 -2.11 0.48 13.85
C VAL A 88 -1.18 -0.45 14.65
N LYS A 89 -1.71 -1.52 15.25
CA LYS A 89 -0.89 -2.52 15.96
C LYS A 89 0.07 -3.26 15.05
N ILE A 90 -0.35 -3.62 13.83
CA ILE A 90 0.50 -4.30 12.85
C ILE A 90 1.66 -3.38 12.41
N LEU A 91 1.35 -2.11 12.10
CA LEU A 91 2.30 -1.14 11.56
C LEU A 91 3.24 -0.52 12.59
N SER A 92 2.93 -0.64 13.88
CA SER A 92 3.77 -0.15 14.97
C SER A 92 4.81 -1.17 15.48
N LYS A 93 4.88 -2.34 14.84
CA LYS A 93 5.94 -3.33 15.07
C LYS A 93 7.22 -2.91 14.36
#